data_AF-A0A0L8VET9-F1
#
_entry.id   AF-A0A0L8VET9-F1
#
_cell.length_a   1.000
_cell.length_b   1.000
_cell.length_c   1.000
_cell.angle_alpha   90.00
_cell.angle_beta   90.00
_cell.angle_gamma   90.00
#
_symmetry.space_group_name_H-M   'P 1'
#
loop_
_entity.id
_entity.type
_entity.pdbx_description
1 polymer ?
#
loop_
_entity_poly.entity_id
_entity_poly.type
_entity_poly.pdbx_seq_one_letter_code
_entity_poly.pdbx_strand_id
1 'polypeptide(L)'
;MNKPINFLTGILAGLAPLAIAGIFGVLIYNELQNPAGIFIGVLLGLLAIWLGVQIFQKVQRVGIFDFMSIVVSSPDLDNLRPTADSKTRQLSPEKLASLVHNDQHVCRGGTFKVFGDWHGRPYGNFLEIWQVDYDNRQKRMVISFSKNTRVIIDEPGHILESPTVLKILSAKAVRLEFRHKNEHAPVERSYFKNYEVSGNSLKTETNIDWTDQKMDAAIGQDALIIFS
;
A
#
# COMPACT_ATOMS: atom_id res chain seq x y z
N MET A 1 -12.64 11.13 -7.54
CA MET A 1 -11.59 11.06 -8.59
C MET A 1 -11.96 12.00 -9.73
N ASN A 2 -11.01 12.80 -10.21
CA ASN A 2 -11.24 13.76 -11.29
C ASN A 2 -11.35 12.99 -12.62
N LYS A 3 -12.56 12.55 -12.98
CA LYS A 3 -12.89 11.88 -14.26
C LYS A 3 -12.18 12.46 -15.49
N PRO A 4 -12.05 13.80 -15.67
CA PRO A 4 -11.35 14.34 -16.85
C PRO A 4 -9.85 14.06 -16.84
N ILE A 5 -9.20 14.04 -15.68
CA ILE A 5 -7.75 13.80 -15.57
C ILE A 5 -7.45 12.35 -15.95
N ASN A 6 -8.17 11.39 -15.37
CA ASN A 6 -7.98 9.96 -15.65
C ASN A 6 -8.24 9.62 -17.12
N PHE A 7 -9.21 10.30 -17.75
CA PHE A 7 -9.48 10.16 -19.18
C PHE A 7 -8.29 10.64 -20.03
N LEU A 8 -7.78 11.86 -19.76
CA LEU A 8 -6.65 12.43 -20.48
C LEU A 8 -5.37 11.59 -20.32
N THR A 9 -5.05 11.19 -19.08
CA THR A 9 -3.88 10.33 -18.81
C THR A 9 -4.05 8.93 -19.38
N GLY A 10 -5.27 8.39 -19.42
CA GLY A 10 -5.56 7.12 -20.07
C GLY A 10 -5.27 7.16 -21.56
N ILE A 11 -5.68 8.24 -22.26
CA ILE A 11 -5.38 8.42 -23.69
C ILE A 11 -3.88 8.51 -23.90
N LEU A 12 -3.17 9.35 -23.14
CA LEU A 12 -1.72 9.52 -23.27
C LEU A 12 -0.98 8.18 -23.04
N ALA A 13 -1.34 7.45 -21.99
CA ALA A 13 -0.74 6.14 -21.68
C ALA A 13 -1.09 5.08 -22.74
N GLY A 14 -2.32 5.08 -23.26
CA GLY A 14 -2.77 4.15 -24.30
C GLY A 14 -2.14 4.39 -25.67
N LEU A 15 -1.65 5.61 -25.95
CA LEU A 15 -0.92 5.94 -27.18
C LEU A 15 0.56 5.54 -27.14
N ALA A 16 1.14 5.30 -25.96
CA ALA A 16 2.56 4.97 -25.84
C ALA A 16 2.96 3.68 -26.61
N PRO A 17 2.20 2.56 -26.54
CA PRO A 17 2.49 1.38 -27.35
C PRO A 17 2.48 1.66 -28.86
N LEU A 18 1.60 2.55 -29.33
CA LEU A 18 1.53 2.94 -30.74
C LEU A 18 2.76 3.74 -31.18
N ALA A 19 3.23 4.66 -30.34
CA ALA A 19 4.46 5.41 -30.62
C ALA A 19 5.68 4.48 -30.71
N ILE A 20 5.80 3.55 -29.76
CA ILE A 20 6.85 2.51 -29.74
C ILE A 20 6.76 1.65 -31.00
N ALA A 21 5.55 1.17 -31.33
CA ALA A 21 5.32 0.36 -32.52
C ALA A 21 5.62 1.12 -33.82
N GLY A 22 5.35 2.42 -33.88
CA GLY A 22 5.71 3.27 -35.01
C GLY A 22 7.23 3.35 -35.20
N ILE A 23 7.99 3.58 -34.13
CA ILE A 23 9.46 3.62 -34.16
C ILE A 23 10.02 2.27 -34.64
N PHE A 24 9.59 1.17 -34.01
CA PHE A 24 10.04 -0.17 -34.40
C PHE A 24 9.58 -0.56 -35.80
N GLY A 25 8.37 -0.16 -36.21
CA GLY A 25 7.85 -0.42 -37.55
C GLY A 25 8.70 0.25 -38.63
N VAL A 26 9.12 1.50 -38.42
CA VAL A 26 10.03 2.20 -39.34
C VAL A 26 11.39 1.51 -39.41
N LEU A 27 11.96 1.13 -38.25
CA LEU A 27 13.23 0.41 -38.20
C LEU A 27 13.17 -0.94 -38.93
N ILE A 28 12.11 -1.73 -38.68
CA ILE A 28 11.90 -3.02 -39.33
C ILE A 28 11.71 -2.86 -40.83
N TYR A 29 10.94 -1.86 -41.27
CA TYR A 29 10.74 -1.61 -42.70
C TYR A 29 12.04 -1.19 -43.40
N ASN A 30 12.89 -0.41 -42.72
CA ASN A 30 14.18 0.01 -43.28
C ASN A 30 15.13 -1.18 -43.51
N GLU A 31 15.16 -2.14 -42.58
CA GLU A 31 15.97 -3.36 -42.68
C GLU A 31 15.36 -4.43 -43.60
N LEU A 32 14.03 -4.54 -43.62
CA LEU A 32 13.27 -5.55 -44.36
C LEU A 32 12.31 -4.88 -45.33
N GLN A 33 12.86 -4.37 -46.44
CA GLN A 33 12.10 -3.78 -47.55
C GLN A 33 11.41 -4.85 -48.43
N ASN A 34 10.84 -5.88 -47.80
CA ASN A 34 10.15 -6.97 -48.45
C ASN A 34 8.73 -7.11 -47.88
N PRO A 35 7.84 -7.89 -48.54
CA PRO A 35 6.48 -8.08 -48.05
C PRO A 35 6.40 -8.63 -46.62
N ALA A 36 7.43 -9.35 -46.16
CA ALA A 36 7.48 -9.86 -44.79
C ALA A 36 7.68 -8.73 -43.76
N GLY A 37 8.50 -7.71 -44.05
CA GLY A 37 8.66 -6.54 -43.19
C GLY A 37 7.36 -5.75 -43.04
N ILE A 38 6.60 -5.59 -44.13
CA ILE A 38 5.27 -4.97 -44.10
C ILE A 38 4.31 -5.80 -43.23
N PHE A 39 4.29 -7.12 -43.39
CA PHE A 39 3.44 -8.00 -42.60
C PHE A 39 3.75 -7.92 -41.10
N ILE A 40 5.03 -7.93 -40.72
CA ILE A 40 5.47 -7.78 -39.33
C ILE A 40 5.05 -6.41 -38.79
N GLY A 41 5.21 -5.33 -39.56
CA GLY A 41 4.80 -3.99 -39.17
C GLY A 41 3.29 -3.89 -38.89
N VAL A 42 2.45 -4.49 -39.74
CA VAL A 42 0.99 -4.54 -39.54
C VAL A 42 0.63 -5.32 -38.27
N LEU A 43 1.25 -6.48 -38.06
CA LEU A 43 1.02 -7.30 -36.87
C LEU A 43 1.41 -6.55 -35.59
N LEU A 44 2.55 -5.87 -35.60
CA LEU A 44 3.05 -5.05 -34.50
C LEU A 44 2.09 -3.89 -34.19
N GLY A 45 1.55 -3.25 -35.22
CA GLY A 45 0.55 -2.18 -35.09
C GLY A 45 -0.76 -2.67 -34.46
N LEU A 46 -1.29 -3.82 -34.90
CA LEU A 46 -2.49 -4.42 -34.31
C LEU A 46 -2.29 -4.77 -32.83
N LEU A 47 -1.13 -5.34 -32.49
CA LEU A 47 -0.78 -5.69 -31.12
C LEU A 47 -0.64 -4.45 -30.23
N ALA A 48 -0.06 -3.38 -30.76
CA ALA A 48 0.03 -2.09 -30.07
C ALA A 48 -1.34 -1.45 -29.80
N ILE A 49 -2.27 -1.50 -30.76
CA ILE A 49 -3.65 -1.04 -30.56
C ILE A 49 -4.31 -1.84 -29.43
N TRP A 50 -4.18 -3.17 -29.48
CA TRP A 50 -4.77 -4.06 -28.46
C TRP A 50 -4.21 -3.77 -27.06
N LEU A 51 -2.89 -3.64 -26.92
CA LEU A 51 -2.24 -3.26 -25.66
C LEU A 51 -2.67 -1.86 -25.20
N GLY A 52 -2.75 -0.89 -26.11
CA GLY A 52 -3.19 0.47 -25.81
C GLY A 52 -4.60 0.52 -25.23
N VAL A 53 -5.53 -0.26 -25.80
CA VAL A 53 -6.91 -0.41 -25.28
C VAL A 53 -6.90 -1.04 -23.88
N GLN A 54 -6.08 -2.06 -23.64
CA GLN A 54 -5.97 -2.67 -22.31
C GLN A 54 -5.45 -1.68 -21.26
N ILE A 55 -4.38 -0.94 -21.58
CA ILE A 55 -3.81 0.08 -20.69
C ILE A 55 -4.86 1.16 -20.41
N PHE A 56 -5.54 1.66 -21.44
CA PHE A 56 -6.59 2.67 -21.29
C PHE A 56 -7.71 2.20 -20.35
N GLN A 57 -8.24 0.99 -20.56
CA GLN A 57 -9.28 0.42 -19.72
C GLN A 57 -8.82 0.26 -18.26
N LYS A 58 -7.56 -0.14 -18.05
CA LYS A 58 -6.99 -0.31 -16.71
C LYS A 58 -6.78 1.03 -16.00
N VAL A 59 -6.23 2.04 -16.68
CA VAL A 59 -6.07 3.41 -16.16
C VAL A 59 -7.42 4.06 -15.86
N GLN A 60 -8.45 3.80 -16.67
CA GLN A 60 -9.80 4.29 -16.41
C GLN A 60 -10.42 3.71 -15.13
N ARG A 61 -10.18 2.42 -14.85
CA ARG A 61 -10.73 1.74 -13.66
C ARG A 61 -9.97 2.09 -12.39
N VAL A 62 -8.65 2.13 -12.45
CA VAL A 62 -7.78 2.18 -11.26
C VAL A 62 -7.17 3.58 -11.06
N GLY A 63 -6.95 4.36 -12.12
CA GLY A 63 -6.21 5.62 -12.06
C GLY A 63 -4.73 5.44 -12.45
N ILE A 64 -4.11 6.50 -12.99
CA ILE A 64 -2.74 6.44 -13.53
C ILE A 64 -1.67 6.26 -12.44
N PHE A 65 -1.88 6.89 -11.28
CA PHE A 65 -0.94 6.83 -10.16
C PHE A 65 -0.89 5.42 -9.58
N ASP A 66 -2.05 4.76 -9.43
CA ASP A 66 -2.12 3.38 -8.98
C ASP A 66 -1.61 2.38 -10.02
N PHE A 67 -1.83 2.66 -11.32
CA PHE A 67 -1.26 1.86 -12.39
C PHE A 67 0.28 1.90 -12.38
N MET A 68 0.87 3.07 -12.18
CA MET A 68 2.32 3.25 -12.09
C MET A 68 2.88 2.74 -10.75
N SER A 69 2.14 2.92 -9.65
CA SER A 69 2.58 2.46 -8.33
C SER A 69 2.65 0.94 -8.26
N ILE A 70 1.69 0.20 -8.84
CA ILE A 70 1.72 -1.27 -8.92
C ILE A 70 3.01 -1.80 -9.58
N VAL A 71 3.59 -1.05 -10.53
CA VAL A 71 4.85 -1.45 -11.21
C VAL A 71 6.08 -1.11 -10.36
N VAL A 72 6.00 -0.10 -9.49
CA VAL A 72 7.13 0.38 -8.65
C VAL A 72 7.13 -0.25 -7.26
N SER A 73 5.97 -0.60 -6.70
CA SER A 73 5.86 -1.47 -5.53
C SER A 73 5.95 -2.92 -5.99
N SER A 74 7.16 -3.32 -6.41
CA SER A 74 7.43 -4.69 -6.81
C SER A 74 7.06 -5.65 -5.66
N PRO A 75 6.09 -6.56 -5.88
CA PRO A 75 5.77 -7.62 -4.91
C PRO A 75 6.98 -8.50 -4.58
N ASP A 76 8.05 -8.43 -5.39
CA ASP A 76 9.25 -9.22 -5.17
C ASP A 76 10.02 -8.76 -3.93
N LEU A 77 10.00 -7.46 -3.58
CA LEU A 77 10.65 -6.93 -2.37
C LEU A 77 9.99 -7.42 -1.08
N ASP A 78 8.67 -7.63 -1.08
CA ASP A 78 7.92 -8.12 0.08
C ASP A 78 8.08 -9.63 0.29
N ASN A 79 8.57 -10.34 -0.74
CA ASN A 79 8.86 -11.79 -0.71
C ASN A 79 10.36 -12.11 -0.56
N LEU A 80 11.24 -11.11 -0.47
CA LEU A 80 12.66 -11.33 -0.22
C LEU A 80 12.84 -11.87 1.20
N ARG A 81 13.20 -13.16 1.30
CA ARG A 81 13.69 -13.73 2.56
C ARG A 81 14.95 -12.96 2.97
N PRO A 82 15.02 -12.43 4.20
CA PRO A 82 16.23 -11.78 4.66
C PRO A 82 17.43 -12.72 4.54
N THR A 83 18.51 -12.24 3.94
CA THR A 83 19.80 -12.94 3.95
C THR A 83 20.44 -12.82 5.34
N ALA A 84 21.41 -13.68 5.67
CA ALA A 84 22.07 -13.69 6.98
C ALA A 84 22.70 -12.33 7.36
N ASP A 85 23.10 -11.53 6.37
CA ASP A 85 23.70 -10.20 6.54
C ASP A 85 22.66 -9.06 6.57
N SER A 86 21.37 -9.36 6.41
CA SER A 86 20.31 -8.35 6.38
C SER A 86 20.03 -7.80 7.78
N LYS A 87 19.95 -6.48 7.89
CA LYS A 87 19.46 -5.80 9.11
C LYS A 87 17.95 -5.95 9.32
N THR A 88 17.24 -6.46 8.31
CA THR A 88 15.80 -6.68 8.36
C THR A 88 15.51 -8.09 8.85
N ARG A 89 14.63 -8.21 9.85
CA ARG A 89 14.19 -9.48 10.44
C ARG A 89 12.77 -9.77 9.98
N GLN A 90 12.52 -10.99 9.51
CA GLN A 90 11.17 -11.49 9.33
C GLN A 90 10.71 -12.14 10.64
N LEU A 91 9.62 -11.66 11.22
CA LEU A 91 9.14 -12.06 12.53
C LEU A 91 7.70 -12.59 12.45
N SER A 92 7.38 -13.49 13.37
CA SER A 92 5.99 -13.80 13.70
C SER A 92 5.44 -12.77 14.70
N PRO A 93 4.11 -12.61 14.79
CA PRO A 93 3.47 -11.73 15.78
C PRO A 93 3.89 -12.03 17.23
N GLU A 94 3.95 -13.31 17.61
CA GLU A 94 4.39 -13.76 18.94
C GLU A 94 5.84 -13.34 19.19
N LYS A 95 6.69 -13.48 18.18
CA LYS A 95 8.10 -13.16 18.30
C LYS A 95 8.29 -11.65 18.46
N LEU A 96 7.58 -10.83 17.70
CA LEU A 96 7.60 -9.38 17.87
C LEU A 96 7.16 -8.98 19.29
N ALA A 97 6.04 -9.52 19.78
CA ALA A 97 5.55 -9.25 21.13
C ALA A 97 6.62 -9.60 22.19
N SER A 98 7.27 -10.75 22.05
CA SER A 98 8.35 -11.17 22.95
C SER A 98 9.58 -10.25 22.90
N LEU A 99 9.94 -9.74 21.72
CA LEU A 99 11.08 -8.82 21.57
C LEU A 99 10.77 -7.46 22.17
N VAL A 100 9.53 -6.97 22.03
CA VAL A 100 9.11 -5.71 22.64
C VAL A 100 9.10 -5.82 24.17
N HIS A 101 8.55 -6.90 24.71
CA HIS A 101 8.53 -7.13 26.16
C HIS A 101 9.93 -7.21 26.80
N ASN A 102 10.90 -7.75 26.07
CA ASN A 102 12.29 -7.87 26.51
C ASN A 102 13.17 -6.67 26.14
N ASP A 103 12.59 -5.59 25.60
CA ASP A 103 13.31 -4.40 25.10
C ASP A 103 14.36 -4.69 24.00
N GLN A 104 14.15 -5.74 23.22
CA GLN A 104 15.06 -6.22 22.15
C GLN A 104 14.58 -5.87 20.73
N HIS A 105 13.46 -5.15 20.61
CA HIS A 105 12.94 -4.66 19.35
C HIS A 105 13.83 -3.55 18.78
N VAL A 106 13.96 -3.50 17.46
CA VAL A 106 14.83 -2.53 16.78
C VAL A 106 14.06 -1.29 16.32
N CYS A 107 12.78 -1.43 15.98
CA CYS A 107 11.94 -0.30 15.58
C CYS A 107 11.22 0.29 16.80
N ARG A 108 11.65 1.45 17.30
CA ARG A 108 11.12 2.07 18.53
C ARG A 108 9.77 2.78 18.36
N GLY A 109 9.31 2.97 17.13
CA GLY A 109 8.10 3.72 16.83
C GLY A 109 8.29 4.58 15.59
N GLY A 110 7.37 5.53 15.39
CA GLY A 110 7.40 6.34 14.19
C GLY A 110 6.07 6.98 13.84
N THR A 111 5.99 7.47 12.62
CA THR A 111 4.72 7.73 11.94
C THR A 111 4.24 6.43 11.28
N PHE A 112 2.95 6.23 11.11
CA PHE A 112 2.47 5.00 10.47
C PHE A 112 1.43 5.22 9.38
N LYS A 113 1.16 4.17 8.60
CA LYS A 113 0.12 4.09 7.57
C LYS A 113 -0.63 2.78 7.70
N VAL A 114 -1.94 2.78 7.45
CA VAL A 114 -2.79 1.59 7.51
C VAL A 114 -3.44 1.37 6.14
N PHE A 115 -3.08 0.29 5.44
CA PHE A 115 -3.53 0.02 4.06
C PHE A 115 -3.31 1.20 3.10
N GLY A 116 -2.20 1.93 3.26
CA GLY A 116 -1.88 3.13 2.48
C GLY A 116 -2.51 4.43 3.00
N ASP A 117 -3.50 4.34 3.90
CA ASP A 117 -4.10 5.50 4.52
C ASP A 117 -3.13 6.15 5.52
N TRP A 118 -2.90 7.44 5.32
CA TRP A 118 -1.94 8.27 6.05
C TRP A 118 -2.49 9.67 6.34
N HIS A 119 -3.78 9.90 6.07
CA HIS A 119 -4.41 11.20 6.23
C HIS A 119 -5.15 11.28 7.57
N GLY A 120 -4.99 12.43 8.24
CA GLY A 120 -5.63 12.70 9.53
C GLY A 120 -4.73 12.40 10.73
N ARG A 121 -5.28 12.59 11.93
CA ARG A 121 -4.58 12.22 13.17
C ARG A 121 -4.78 10.71 13.42
N PRO A 122 -3.82 10.01 14.04
CA PRO A 122 -2.56 10.48 14.57
C PRO A 122 -1.38 10.33 13.59
N TYR A 123 -1.63 10.01 12.31
CA TYR A 123 -0.61 9.65 11.31
C TYR A 123 0.58 10.61 11.18
N GLY A 124 0.36 11.92 11.39
CA GLY A 124 1.42 12.94 11.35
C GLY A 124 2.25 13.10 12.63
N ASN A 125 1.96 12.33 13.68
CA ASN A 125 2.70 12.38 14.93
C ASN A 125 3.69 11.23 15.01
N PHE A 126 4.89 11.50 15.52
CA PHE A 126 5.74 10.43 16.03
C PHE A 126 5.06 9.75 17.22
N LEU A 127 4.98 8.42 17.16
CA LEU A 127 4.38 7.54 18.13
C LEU A 127 5.36 6.43 18.50
N GLU A 128 5.85 6.47 19.72
CA GLU A 128 6.70 5.42 20.29
C GLU A 128 5.89 4.15 20.58
N ILE A 129 6.43 2.98 20.25
CA ILE A 129 5.84 1.67 20.60
C ILE A 129 6.14 1.42 22.08
N TRP A 130 5.09 1.30 22.88
CA TRP A 130 5.18 1.04 24.32
C TRP A 130 5.05 -0.44 24.64
N GLN A 131 4.12 -1.12 23.98
CA GLN A 131 3.81 -2.52 24.26
C GLN A 131 3.25 -3.17 23.01
N VAL A 132 3.59 -4.44 22.82
CA VAL A 132 2.97 -5.30 21.80
C VAL A 132 2.50 -6.57 22.49
N ASP A 133 1.20 -6.82 22.44
CA ASP A 133 0.58 -8.04 22.94
C ASP A 133 0.06 -8.87 21.77
N TYR A 134 0.16 -10.20 21.88
CA TYR A 134 -0.41 -11.11 20.90
C TYR A 134 -1.22 -12.21 21.58
N ASP A 135 -2.51 -12.31 21.23
CA ASP A 135 -3.40 -13.38 21.62
C ASP A 135 -3.48 -14.42 20.50
N ASN A 136 -2.82 -15.56 20.70
CA ASN A 136 -2.80 -16.67 19.75
C ASN A 136 -4.17 -17.33 19.55
N ARG A 137 -5.07 -17.27 20.54
CA ARG A 137 -6.43 -17.84 20.40
C ARG A 137 -7.30 -17.01 19.47
N GLN A 138 -7.22 -15.69 19.61
CA GLN A 138 -7.95 -14.74 18.76
C GLN A 138 -7.19 -14.40 17.47
N LYS A 139 -5.92 -14.84 17.35
CA LYS A 139 -4.97 -14.40 16.32
C LYS A 139 -4.91 -12.88 16.21
N ARG A 140 -4.85 -12.20 17.35
CA ARG A 140 -4.97 -10.74 17.45
C ARG A 140 -3.71 -10.15 18.03
N MET A 141 -3.14 -9.16 17.35
CA MET A 141 -2.03 -8.35 17.86
C MET A 141 -2.52 -6.97 18.27
N VAL A 142 -2.05 -6.46 19.41
CA VAL A 142 -2.33 -5.10 19.87
C VAL A 142 -1.00 -4.39 20.06
N ILE A 143 -0.76 -3.36 19.24
CA ILE A 143 0.38 -2.46 19.38
C ILE A 143 -0.10 -1.21 20.10
N SER A 144 0.35 -1.02 21.34
CA SER A 144 0.11 0.17 22.13
C SER A 144 1.24 1.17 21.91
N PHE A 145 0.85 2.40 21.59
CA PHE A 145 1.75 3.51 21.36
C PHE A 145 1.63 4.57 22.46
N SER A 146 2.61 5.46 22.50
CA SER A 146 2.50 6.74 23.23
C SER A 146 1.21 7.51 22.85
N LYS A 147 0.85 8.50 23.69
CA LYS A 147 -0.33 9.37 23.47
C LYS A 147 -1.67 8.60 23.38
N ASN A 148 -1.82 7.53 24.15
CA ASN A 148 -3.06 6.73 24.24
C ASN A 148 -3.58 6.28 22.86
N THR A 149 -2.66 5.91 21.98
CA THR A 149 -2.96 5.38 20.64
C THR A 149 -2.68 3.89 20.66
N ARG A 150 -3.57 3.09 20.04
CA ARG A 150 -3.34 1.66 19.86
C ARG A 150 -3.81 1.22 18.48
N VAL A 151 -3.13 0.24 17.93
CA VAL A 151 -3.49 -0.43 16.68
C VAL A 151 -3.77 -1.89 17.00
N ILE A 152 -4.99 -2.33 16.73
CA ILE A 152 -5.45 -3.71 16.90
C ILE A 152 -5.45 -4.35 15.52
N ILE A 153 -4.83 -5.50 15.37
CA ILE A 153 -4.61 -6.17 14.10
C ILE A 153 -5.10 -7.60 14.21
N ASP A 154 -6.15 -7.92 13.46
CA ASP A 154 -6.73 -9.25 13.41
C ASP A 154 -6.10 -10.06 12.28
N GLU A 155 -5.65 -11.26 12.62
CA GLU A 155 -4.94 -12.20 11.74
C GLU A 155 -3.75 -11.52 11.02
N PRO A 156 -2.77 -10.95 11.76
CA PRO A 156 -1.60 -10.33 11.16
C PRO A 156 -0.78 -11.36 10.37
N GLY A 157 -0.39 -10.99 9.16
CA GLY A 157 0.53 -11.74 8.32
C GLY A 157 1.98 -11.59 8.75
N HIS A 158 2.89 -11.73 7.79
CA HIS A 158 4.32 -11.59 8.04
C HIS A 158 4.69 -10.18 8.48
N ILE A 159 5.58 -10.12 9.47
CA ILE A 159 6.12 -8.87 9.99
C ILE A 159 7.56 -8.73 9.52
N LEU A 160 7.92 -7.56 8.99
CA LEU A 160 9.29 -7.19 8.68
C LEU A 160 9.72 -6.07 9.62
N GLU A 161 10.79 -6.30 10.37
CA GLU A 161 11.34 -5.32 11.31
C GLU A 161 12.76 -4.93 10.89
N SER A 162 13.01 -3.63 10.84
CA SER A 162 14.34 -3.03 10.67
C SER A 162 14.47 -1.83 11.62
N PRO A 163 15.67 -1.26 11.82
CA PRO A 163 15.83 -0.09 12.69
C PRO A 163 14.97 1.13 12.31
N THR A 164 14.60 1.27 11.03
CA THR A 164 13.87 2.44 10.53
C THR A 164 12.42 2.14 10.14
N VAL A 165 12.06 0.86 10.01
CA VAL A 165 10.75 0.45 9.50
C VAL A 165 10.24 -0.81 10.20
N LEU A 166 8.97 -0.79 10.62
CA LEU A 166 8.19 -1.99 10.94
C LEU A 166 7.05 -2.13 9.93
N LYS A 167 6.98 -3.25 9.22
CA LYS A 167 5.89 -3.56 8.28
C LYS A 167 5.12 -4.78 8.73
N ILE A 168 3.81 -4.74 8.52
CA ILE A 168 2.90 -5.88 8.60
C ILE A 168 2.25 -5.97 7.23
N LEU A 169 2.62 -7.00 6.46
CA LEU A 169 2.30 -7.06 5.03
C LEU A 169 0.80 -7.24 4.79
N SER A 170 0.14 -8.04 5.62
CA SER A 170 -1.29 -8.32 5.47
C SER A 170 -1.97 -8.45 6.83
N ALA A 171 -3.28 -8.23 6.85
CA ALA A 171 -4.15 -8.46 7.99
C ALA A 171 -5.58 -8.62 7.48
N LYS A 172 -6.42 -9.31 8.24
CA LYS A 172 -7.85 -9.37 7.96
C LYS A 172 -8.55 -8.06 8.31
N ALA A 173 -8.19 -7.51 9.46
CA ALA A 173 -8.67 -6.20 9.88
C ALA A 173 -7.59 -5.45 10.66
N VAL A 174 -7.61 -4.12 10.54
CA VAL A 174 -6.80 -3.22 11.34
C VAL A 174 -7.73 -2.18 11.94
N ARG A 175 -7.68 -2.01 13.25
CA ARG A 175 -8.45 -1.00 13.97
C ARG A 175 -7.50 -0.08 14.71
N LEU A 176 -7.46 1.16 14.26
CA LEU A 176 -6.76 2.25 14.92
C LEU A 176 -7.70 2.87 15.96
N GLU A 177 -7.22 3.00 17.18
CA GLU A 177 -7.90 3.76 18.23
C GLU A 177 -6.95 4.79 18.84
N PHE A 178 -7.47 5.99 19.09
CA PHE A 178 -6.70 7.04 19.76
C PHE A 178 -7.62 7.93 20.58
N ARG A 179 -7.08 8.50 21.64
CA ARG A 179 -7.79 9.49 22.46
C ARG A 179 -7.26 10.88 22.16
N HIS A 180 -8.16 11.84 22.02
CA HIS A 180 -7.78 13.24 21.96
C HIS A 180 -8.23 13.96 23.23
N LYS A 181 -7.27 14.56 23.93
CA LYS A 181 -7.55 15.52 24.99
C LYS A 181 -7.80 16.86 24.31
N ASN A 182 -9.07 17.23 24.18
CA ASN A 182 -9.44 18.54 23.68
C ASN A 182 -9.32 19.53 24.84
N GLU A 183 -8.55 20.61 24.71
CA GLU A 183 -8.37 21.60 25.78
C GLU A 183 -9.70 22.23 26.24
N HIS A 184 -10.71 22.22 25.37
CA HIS A 184 -12.04 22.79 25.62
C HIS A 184 -13.16 21.76 25.82
N ALA A 185 -12.88 20.45 25.76
CA ALA A 185 -13.89 19.42 25.99
C ALA A 185 -13.68 18.75 27.35
N PRO A 186 -14.71 18.68 28.22
CA PRO A 186 -14.59 18.09 29.55
C PRO A 186 -14.45 16.56 29.55
N VAL A 187 -14.61 15.90 28.39
CA VAL A 187 -14.59 14.44 28.25
C VAL A 187 -13.61 14.04 27.16
N GLU A 188 -12.64 13.17 27.50
CA GLU A 188 -11.79 12.50 26.51
C GLU A 188 -12.67 11.74 25.51
N ARG A 189 -12.62 12.13 24.24
CA ARG A 189 -13.30 11.38 23.18
C ARG A 189 -12.37 10.29 22.66
N SER A 190 -12.86 9.06 22.66
CA SER A 190 -12.21 7.93 22.02
C SER A 190 -12.60 7.91 20.55
N TYR A 191 -11.61 7.99 19.68
CA TYR A 191 -11.79 7.92 18.24
C TYR A 191 -11.31 6.57 17.74
N PHE A 192 -11.96 6.04 16.71
CA PHE A 192 -11.52 4.84 16.04
C PHE A 192 -11.68 4.94 14.53
N LYS A 193 -10.83 4.17 13.84
CA LYS A 193 -10.95 3.89 12.42
C LYS A 193 -10.67 2.41 12.20
N ASN A 194 -11.67 1.72 11.69
CA ASN A 194 -11.64 0.30 11.40
C ASN A 194 -11.44 0.11 9.90
N TYR A 195 -10.57 -0.83 9.53
CA TYR A 195 -10.29 -1.25 8.17
C TYR A 195 -10.46 -2.76 8.10
N GLU A 196 -11.39 -3.25 7.30
CA GLU A 196 -11.70 -4.68 7.18
C GLU A 196 -11.62 -5.12 5.72
N VAL A 197 -10.84 -6.17 5.46
CA VAL A 197 -10.72 -6.77 4.14
C VAL A 197 -11.91 -7.70 3.90
N SER A 198 -12.76 -7.38 2.93
CA SER A 198 -13.98 -8.12 2.59
C SER A 198 -13.93 -8.56 1.12
N GLY A 199 -13.25 -9.67 0.84
CA GLY A 199 -13.01 -10.14 -0.52
C GLY A 199 -12.01 -9.23 -1.24
N ASN A 200 -12.42 -8.60 -2.34
CA ASN A 200 -11.59 -7.68 -3.12
C ASN A 200 -11.87 -6.20 -2.83
N SER A 201 -12.53 -5.88 -1.71
CA SER A 201 -12.73 -4.51 -1.24
C SER A 201 -12.29 -4.31 0.22
N LEU A 202 -11.85 -3.10 0.54
CA LEU A 202 -11.58 -2.66 1.90
C LEU A 202 -12.79 -1.88 2.40
N LYS A 203 -13.41 -2.35 3.49
CA LYS A 203 -14.46 -1.63 4.18
C LYS A 203 -13.85 -0.81 5.30
N THR A 204 -14.35 0.41 5.47
CA THR A 204 -13.84 1.30 6.50
C THR A 204 -14.97 1.91 7.31
N GLU A 205 -14.82 1.89 8.62
CA GLU A 205 -15.79 2.45 9.56
C GLU A 205 -15.09 3.38 10.53
N THR A 206 -15.71 4.50 10.87
CA THR A 206 -15.13 5.45 11.83
C THR A 206 -16.24 6.17 12.58
N ASN A 207 -15.98 6.53 13.84
CA ASN A 207 -16.82 7.44 14.60
C ASN A 207 -16.34 8.91 14.50
N ILE A 208 -15.44 9.18 13.56
CA ILE A 208 -14.90 10.51 13.33
C ILE A 208 -15.61 11.14 12.15
N ASP A 209 -16.24 12.29 12.37
CA ASP A 209 -16.90 13.08 11.32
C ASP A 209 -15.86 13.89 10.53
N TRP A 210 -14.93 13.19 9.86
CA TRP A 210 -13.98 13.78 8.92
C TRP A 210 -14.56 13.75 7.51
N THR A 211 -15.57 14.59 7.31
CA THR A 211 -16.38 14.65 6.09
C THR A 211 -15.59 15.01 4.82
N ASP A 212 -14.34 15.46 4.92
CA ASP A 212 -13.54 15.94 3.77
C ASP A 212 -12.25 15.15 3.46
N GLN A 213 -11.94 14.08 4.19
CA GLN A 213 -10.71 13.33 3.89
C GLN A 213 -10.92 12.31 2.77
N LYS A 214 -10.18 12.49 1.66
CA LYS A 214 -10.03 11.45 0.65
C LYS A 214 -9.41 10.21 1.29
N MET A 215 -10.18 9.15 1.38
CA MET A 215 -9.65 7.84 1.74
C MET A 215 -8.80 7.32 0.59
N ASP A 216 -7.56 6.97 0.90
CA ASP A 216 -6.56 6.47 -0.06
C ASP A 216 -6.18 5.01 0.25
N ALA A 217 -7.11 4.29 0.90
CA ALA A 217 -6.85 2.96 1.41
C ALA A 217 -7.07 1.89 0.32
N ALA A 218 -6.11 0.98 0.15
CA ALA A 218 -6.15 -0.04 -0.90
C ALA A 218 -5.66 -1.41 -0.40
N ILE A 219 -6.29 -2.49 -0.87
CA ILE A 219 -5.96 -3.88 -0.48
C ILE A 219 -4.57 -4.33 -0.94
N GLY A 220 -3.99 -3.67 -1.93
CA GLY A 220 -2.64 -3.95 -2.42
C GLY A 220 -1.53 -3.28 -1.60
N GLN A 221 -1.84 -2.63 -0.48
CA GLN A 221 -0.88 -1.96 0.39
C GLN A 221 -0.65 -2.78 1.65
N ASP A 222 0.52 -2.61 2.26
CA ASP A 222 0.86 -3.18 3.56
C ASP A 222 -0.22 -2.82 4.60
N ALA A 223 -0.65 -3.80 5.39
CA ALA A 223 -1.67 -3.60 6.42
C ALA A 223 -1.27 -2.55 7.45
N LEU A 224 0.00 -2.54 7.86
CA LEU A 224 0.59 -1.46 8.67
C LEU A 224 2.02 -1.22 8.25
N ILE A 225 2.42 0.03 8.09
CA ILE A 225 3.83 0.43 7.99
C ILE A 225 4.10 1.51 9.03
N ILE A 226 5.18 1.37 9.80
CA ILE A 226 5.69 2.37 10.73
C ILE A 226 7.06 2.82 10.22
N PHE A 227 7.27 4.14 10.13
CA PHE A 227 8.50 4.80 9.71
C PHE A 227 9.07 5.60 10.89
N SER A 228 10.24 5.18 11.38
CA SER A 228 10.96 5.85 12.47
C SER A 228 11.73 7.09 12.01
#